data_AF-A0AAX3VLM6-F1
#
_entry.id   AF-A0AAX3VLM6-F1
#
_cell.length_a   1.000
_cell.length_b   1.000
_cell.length_c   1.000
_cell.angle_alpha   90.00
_cell.angle_beta   90.00
_cell.angle_gamma   90.00
#
_symmetry.space_group_name_H-M   'P 1'
#
loop_
_entity.id
_entity.type
_entity.pdbx_description
1 polymer ?
#
loop_
_entity_poly.entity_id
_entity_poly.type
_entity_poly.pdbx_seq_one_letter_code
_entity_poly.pdbx_strand_id
1 'polypeptide(L)'
;MSNAFNDDLARPAAAEDAGIQPLRDGDATSVADPDLDPAQREWDRTDAIDEALDSGVDPAELDVATATSDDPAHIPSDEDEIPAEDLPTGYAQPETQGDDPVIAELGEDGEGDINDEGM
;
A
#
# COMPACT_ATOMS: atom_id res chain seq x y z
N MET A 1 5.99 -28.79 38.65
CA MET A 1 5.76 -27.42 39.15
C MET A 1 4.42 -26.98 38.59
N SER A 2 3.44 -26.70 39.45
CA SER A 2 2.13 -26.18 39.03
C SER A 2 2.27 -24.68 38.77
N ASN A 3 1.95 -24.23 37.56
CA ASN A 3 1.87 -22.80 37.26
C ASN A 3 0.59 -22.22 37.92
N ALA A 4 0.76 -21.66 39.11
CA ALA A 4 -0.29 -21.00 39.90
C ALA A 4 -0.73 -19.63 39.33
N PHE A 5 -0.28 -19.25 38.13
CA PHE A 5 -0.59 -17.97 37.49
C PHE A 5 -1.87 -17.97 36.64
N ASN A 6 -2.55 -19.11 36.48
CA ASN A 6 -3.75 -19.23 35.65
C ASN A 6 -5.08 -19.27 36.42
N ASP A 7 -5.07 -19.19 37.76
CA ASP A 7 -6.27 -19.43 38.58
C ASP A 7 -6.99 -18.15 39.07
N ASP A 8 -6.45 -16.95 38.76
CA ASP A 8 -6.97 -15.67 39.28
C ASP A 8 -7.60 -14.74 38.21
N LEU A 9 -7.82 -15.23 36.99
CA LEU A 9 -8.88 -14.65 36.16
C LEU A 9 -10.19 -15.30 36.57
N ALA A 10 -10.73 -14.83 37.71
CA ALA A 10 -12.14 -15.00 38.02
C ALA A 10 -12.94 -14.31 36.91
N ARG A 11 -13.19 -15.03 35.81
CA ARG A 11 -14.19 -14.66 34.81
C ARG A 11 -15.46 -14.42 35.61
N PRO A 12 -16.06 -13.21 35.59
CA PRO A 12 -17.32 -13.01 36.27
C PRO A 12 -18.27 -14.10 35.78
N ALA A 13 -18.80 -14.89 36.72
CA ALA A 13 -19.85 -15.85 36.40
C ALA A 13 -20.92 -15.06 35.64
N ALA A 14 -21.32 -15.56 34.46
CA ALA A 14 -22.39 -14.94 33.70
C ALA A 14 -23.57 -14.78 34.66
N ALA A 15 -23.87 -13.53 35.02
CA ALA A 15 -25.14 -13.24 35.67
C ALA A 15 -26.21 -13.90 34.80
N GLU A 16 -27.16 -14.60 35.39
CA GLU A 16 -28.28 -15.17 34.64
C GLU A 16 -28.95 -14.02 33.90
N ASP A 17 -28.61 -13.93 32.61
CA ASP A 17 -28.73 -12.71 31.82
C ASP A 17 -30.20 -12.52 31.50
N ALA A 18 -30.74 -11.38 31.93
CA ALA A 18 -32.15 -11.05 31.83
C ALA A 18 -32.56 -10.85 30.36
N GLY A 19 -32.74 -11.94 29.62
CA GLY A 19 -33.27 -11.93 28.26
C GLY A 19 -32.48 -11.13 27.25
N ILE A 20 -31.24 -10.72 27.55
CA ILE A 20 -30.39 -10.01 26.59
C ILE A 20 -29.96 -11.03 25.53
N GLN A 21 -30.63 -10.96 24.39
CA GLN A 21 -30.22 -11.70 23.21
C GLN A 21 -29.00 -11.00 22.61
N PRO A 22 -28.03 -11.74 22.06
CA PRO A 22 -26.95 -11.14 21.27
C PRO A 22 -27.55 -10.29 20.15
N LEU A 23 -26.97 -9.10 19.92
CA LEU A 23 -27.31 -8.29 18.76
C LEU A 23 -27.03 -9.10 17.50
N ARG A 24 -28.04 -9.20 16.64
CA ARG A 24 -27.94 -9.82 15.33
C ARG A 24 -27.63 -8.75 14.30
N ASP A 25 -27.12 -9.17 13.14
CA ASP A 25 -26.70 -8.26 12.07
C ASP A 25 -27.82 -7.31 11.59
N GLY A 26 -29.08 -7.74 11.72
CA GLY A 26 -30.26 -6.94 11.36
C GLY A 26 -30.73 -5.94 12.42
N ASP A 27 -30.14 -5.95 13.62
CA ASP A 27 -30.49 -5.01 14.70
C ASP A 27 -29.78 -3.66 14.54
N ALA A 28 -28.77 -3.57 13.66
CA ALA A 28 -28.10 -2.34 13.29
C ALA A 28 -28.88 -1.58 12.20
N THR A 29 -29.01 -0.27 12.35
CA THR A 29 -29.61 0.62 11.33
C THR A 29 -28.56 1.27 10.42
N SER A 30 -27.28 1.09 10.76
CA SER A 30 -26.13 1.54 9.99
C SER A 30 -25.33 0.34 9.49
N VAL A 31 -24.92 0.39 8.23
CA VAL A 31 -23.96 -0.55 7.64
C VAL A 31 -22.74 0.27 7.26
N ALA A 32 -21.57 -0.10 7.79
CA ALA A 32 -20.32 0.48 7.34
C ALA A 32 -19.93 -0.16 6.01
N ASP A 33 -19.39 0.64 5.10
CA ASP A 33 -18.78 0.13 3.88
C ASP A 33 -17.49 -0.62 4.29
N PRO A 34 -17.38 -1.94 4.06
CA PRO A 34 -16.20 -2.70 4.43
C PRO A 34 -14.93 -2.20 3.72
N ASP A 35 -15.06 -1.65 2.51
CA ASP A 35 -13.92 -1.13 1.74
C ASP A 35 -13.32 0.13 2.37
N LEU A 36 -14.07 0.80 3.26
CA LEU A 36 -13.62 1.99 3.99
C LEU A 36 -13.02 1.67 5.35
N ASP A 37 -13.11 0.43 5.85
CA ASP A 37 -12.51 0.03 7.11
C ASP A 37 -11.00 -0.25 6.93
N PRO A 38 -10.10 0.50 7.59
CA PRO A 38 -8.66 0.25 7.52
C PRO A 38 -8.26 -1.16 7.96
N ALA A 39 -8.95 -1.73 8.95
CA ALA A 39 -8.65 -3.08 9.43
C ALA A 39 -9.07 -4.12 8.38
N GLN A 40 -10.24 -3.95 7.76
CA GLN A 40 -10.71 -4.85 6.71
C GLN A 40 -9.77 -4.83 5.50
N ARG A 41 -9.31 -3.65 5.06
CA ARG A 41 -8.35 -3.53 3.95
C ARG A 41 -7.01 -4.23 4.22
N GLU A 42 -6.52 -4.19 5.45
CA GLU A 42 -5.28 -4.89 5.83
C GLU A 42 -5.46 -6.41 5.81
N TRP A 43 -6.60 -6.89 6.29
CA TRP A 43 -6.96 -8.31 6.25
C TRP A 43 -7.11 -8.81 4.81
N ASP A 44 -7.86 -8.10 3.97
CA ASP A 44 -8.07 -8.48 2.57
C ASP A 44 -6.74 -8.56 1.81
N ARG A 45 -5.79 -7.65 2.11
CA ARG A 45 -4.42 -7.71 1.55
C ARG A 45 -3.67 -8.95 2.00
N THR A 46 -3.80 -9.32 3.28
CA THR A 46 -3.11 -10.49 3.84
C THR A 46 -3.66 -11.78 3.24
N ASP A 47 -4.98 -11.91 3.15
CA ASP A 47 -5.65 -13.05 2.51
C ASP A 47 -5.24 -13.17 1.03
N ALA A 48 -5.14 -12.04 0.31
CA ALA A 48 -4.68 -12.04 -1.09
C ALA A 48 -3.22 -12.50 -1.23
N ILE A 49 -2.34 -12.14 -0.30
CA ILE A 49 -0.95 -12.60 -0.26
C ILE A 49 -0.89 -14.11 0.01
N ASP A 50 -1.68 -14.61 0.96
CA ASP A 50 -1.72 -16.03 1.30
C ASP A 50 -2.22 -16.88 0.12
N GLU A 51 -3.26 -16.43 -0.60
CA GLU A 51 -3.75 -17.08 -1.82
C GLU A 51 -2.72 -17.07 -2.96
N ALA A 52 -2.00 -15.97 -3.13
CA ALA A 52 -0.91 -15.89 -4.11
C ALA A 52 0.20 -16.91 -3.80
N LEU A 53 0.59 -17.02 -2.53
CA LEU A 53 1.59 -18.00 -2.09
C LEU A 53 1.13 -19.44 -2.34
N ASP A 54 -0.14 -19.77 -2.07
CA ASP A 54 -0.69 -21.12 -2.30
C ASP A 54 -0.75 -21.47 -3.80
N SER A 55 -1.06 -20.48 -4.64
CA SER A 55 -1.08 -20.62 -6.10
C SER A 55 0.31 -20.54 -6.75
N GLY A 56 1.36 -20.29 -5.96
CA GLY A 56 2.75 -20.19 -6.45
C GLY A 56 3.06 -18.88 -7.17
N VAL A 57 2.23 -17.85 -6.98
CA VAL A 57 2.44 -16.47 -7.43
C VAL A 57 3.31 -15.74 -6.41
N ASP A 58 4.30 -14.97 -6.87
CA ASP A 58 5.12 -14.13 -6.00
C ASP A 58 4.27 -12.95 -5.47
N PRO A 59 4.15 -12.76 -4.15
CA PRO A 59 3.40 -11.64 -3.56
C PRO A 59 3.89 -10.27 -4.03
N ALA A 60 5.16 -10.15 -4.44
CA ALA A 60 5.70 -8.90 -5.00
C ALA A 60 5.01 -8.51 -6.32
N GLU A 61 4.42 -9.46 -7.04
CA GLU A 61 3.64 -9.23 -8.26
C GLU A 61 2.23 -8.65 -7.96
N LEU A 62 1.73 -8.77 -6.71
CA LEU A 62 0.43 -8.20 -6.30
C LEU A 62 0.51 -6.68 -6.10
N ASP A 63 1.69 -6.17 -5.73
CA ASP A 63 1.95 -4.75 -5.50
C ASP A 63 2.58 -4.06 -6.73
N VAL A 64 2.72 -4.76 -7.86
CA VAL A 64 3.10 -4.10 -9.12
C VAL A 64 1.96 -3.16 -9.48
N ALA A 65 2.18 -1.87 -9.19
CA ALA A 65 1.33 -0.81 -9.67
C ALA A 65 1.39 -0.82 -11.19
N THR A 66 0.49 -1.57 -11.83
CA THR A 66 0.05 -1.38 -13.21
C THR A 66 -0.78 -0.10 -13.31
N ALA A 67 -0.34 0.96 -12.62
CA ALA A 67 -1.03 2.24 -12.50
C ALA A 67 -1.03 3.06 -13.80
N THR A 68 -0.92 2.39 -14.94
CA THR A 68 -1.35 2.89 -16.26
C THR A 68 -2.76 2.43 -16.61
N SER A 69 -3.37 1.51 -15.84
CA SER A 69 -4.60 0.79 -16.20
C SER A 69 -4.51 0.04 -17.53
N ASP A 70 -3.29 -0.20 -18.01
CA ASP A 70 -3.02 -0.87 -19.27
C ASP A 70 -2.91 -2.39 -19.05
N ASP A 71 -3.38 -3.18 -20.02
CA ASP A 71 -3.32 -4.64 -19.98
C ASP A 71 -1.84 -5.08 -20.04
N PRO A 72 -1.33 -5.91 -19.11
CA PRO A 72 0.02 -6.44 -19.19
C PRO A 72 0.34 -7.18 -20.50
N ALA A 73 -0.68 -7.68 -21.21
CA ALA A 73 -0.55 -8.29 -22.53
C ALA A 73 -0.72 -7.31 -23.70
N HIS A 74 -0.89 -6.01 -23.42
CA HIS A 74 -1.01 -4.98 -24.44
C HIS A 74 0.26 -4.89 -25.28
N ILE A 75 0.10 -4.94 -26.60
CA ILE A 75 1.17 -4.74 -27.57
C ILE A 75 0.99 -3.33 -28.13
N PRO A 76 1.97 -2.42 -27.95
CA PRO A 76 1.90 -1.09 -28.50
C PRO A 76 1.66 -1.12 -30.01
N SER A 77 0.82 -0.22 -30.47
CA SER A 77 0.47 0.00 -31.86
C SER A 77 1.10 1.29 -32.39
N ASP A 78 1.15 1.42 -33.71
CA ASP A 78 1.62 2.65 -34.36
C ASP A 78 0.73 3.87 -34.02
N GLU A 79 -0.49 3.65 -33.50
CA GLU A 79 -1.41 4.71 -33.07
C GLU A 79 -1.08 5.24 -31.66
N ASP A 80 -0.24 4.54 -30.90
CA ASP A 80 0.26 4.98 -29.60
C ASP A 80 1.46 5.95 -29.73
N GLU A 81 2.02 6.07 -30.95
CA GLU A 81 3.06 7.04 -31.25
C GLU A 81 2.49 8.46 -31.39
N ILE A 82 3.13 9.43 -30.73
CA ILE A 82 2.78 10.85 -30.88
C ILE A 82 3.22 11.32 -32.27
N PRO A 83 2.33 11.94 -33.08
CA PRO A 83 2.70 12.50 -34.37
C PRO A 83 3.89 13.47 -34.28
N ALA A 84 4.75 13.47 -35.29
CA ALA A 84 5.97 14.28 -35.28
C ALA A 84 5.69 15.79 -35.16
N GLU A 85 4.55 16.24 -35.66
CA GLU A 85 4.03 17.61 -35.55
C GLU A 85 3.67 18.03 -34.11
N ASP A 86 3.35 17.06 -33.24
CA ASP A 86 2.97 17.28 -31.85
C ASP A 86 4.18 17.22 -30.90
N LEU A 87 5.34 16.75 -31.39
CA LEU A 87 6.59 16.78 -30.62
C LEU A 87 7.11 18.22 -30.47
N PRO A 88 7.54 18.63 -29.27
CA PRO A 88 8.14 19.94 -29.07
C PRO A 88 9.39 20.09 -29.94
N THR A 89 9.52 21.22 -30.63
CA THR A 89 10.72 21.53 -31.40
C THR A 89 11.95 21.52 -30.50
N GLY A 90 13.10 21.04 -30.97
CA GLY A 90 14.32 20.90 -30.15
C GLY A 90 14.78 22.15 -29.40
N TYR A 91 14.33 23.35 -29.81
CA TYR A 91 14.59 24.62 -29.13
C TYR A 91 13.66 24.93 -27.93
N ALA A 92 12.60 24.15 -27.74
CA ALA A 92 11.65 24.28 -26.62
C ALA A 92 12.02 23.38 -25.42
N GLN A 93 13.01 22.50 -25.60
CA GLN A 93 13.59 21.74 -24.51
C GLN A 93 14.52 22.67 -23.70
N PRO A 94 14.51 22.59 -22.36
CA PRO A 94 15.47 23.35 -21.57
C PRO A 94 16.89 22.93 -21.96
N GLU A 95 17.71 23.88 -22.41
CA GLU A 95 19.13 23.65 -22.78
C GLU A 95 20.00 23.25 -21.57
N THR A 96 19.42 23.19 -20.37
CA THR A 96 20.13 23.05 -19.09
C THR A 96 20.37 21.60 -18.65
N GLN A 97 20.18 20.61 -19.53
CA GLN A 97 20.76 19.27 -19.32
C GLN A 97 22.20 19.17 -19.86
N GLY A 98 22.74 20.26 -20.43
CA GLY A 98 24.12 20.32 -20.92
C GLY A 98 25.17 20.69 -19.88
N ASP A 99 24.75 21.11 -18.68
CA ASP A 99 25.65 21.16 -17.52
C ASP A 99 25.55 19.83 -16.80
N ASP A 100 26.69 19.18 -16.58
CA ASP A 100 26.74 17.98 -15.75
C ASP A 100 26.09 18.32 -14.40
N PRO A 101 25.06 17.57 -13.96
CA PRO A 101 24.49 17.80 -12.64
C PRO A 101 25.63 17.67 -11.63
N VAL A 102 25.74 18.65 -10.73
CA VAL A 102 26.70 18.55 -9.64
C VAL A 102 26.37 17.27 -8.87
N ILE A 103 27.28 16.31 -8.90
CA ILE A 103 27.18 15.12 -8.07
C ILE A 103 27.28 15.62 -6.63
N ALA A 104 26.17 15.59 -5.90
CA ALA A 104 26.19 15.81 -4.47
C ALA A 104 26.92 14.62 -3.84
N GLU A 105 28.07 14.90 -3.23
CA GLU A 105 28.80 13.89 -2.47
C GLU A 105 27.94 13.45 -1.29
N LEU A 106 27.77 12.13 -1.16
CA LEU A 106 27.11 11.53 -0.02
C LEU A 106 28.15 11.39 1.10
N GLY A 107 27.89 11.93 2.28
CA GLY A 107 28.73 11.75 3.46
C GLY A 107 28.90 10.28 3.83
N GLU A 108 29.84 9.98 4.73
CA GLU A 108 30.16 8.61 5.19
C GLU A 108 28.93 7.86 5.73
N ASP A 109 27.99 8.61 6.32
CA ASP A 109 26.74 8.10 6.90
C ASP A 109 25.58 8.01 5.90
N GLY A 110 25.80 8.36 4.63
CA GLY A 110 24.75 8.32 3.61
C GLY A 110 23.86 9.56 3.56
N GLU A 111 24.24 10.63 4.27
CA GLU A 111 23.54 11.91 4.22
C GLU A 111 24.15 12.79 3.13
N GLY A 112 23.30 13.44 2.30
CA GLY A 112 23.79 14.49 1.41
C GLY A 112 24.38 15.63 2.24
N ASP A 113 25.17 16.49 1.61
CA ASP A 113 25.67 17.72 2.24
C ASP A 113 24.50 18.65 2.62
N ILE A 114 23.85 18.36 3.74
CA ILE A 114 22.78 19.16 4.37
C ILE A 114 23.37 20.23 5.30
N ASN A 115 24.69 20.30 5.40
CA ASN A 115 25.38 21.38 6.08
C ASN A 115 25.41 22.57 5.11
N ASP A 116 24.23 23.14 4.85
CA ASP A 116 24.13 24.49 4.34
C ASP A 116 24.73 25.41 5.42
N GLU A 117 26.06 25.54 5.43
CA GLU A 117 26.76 26.65 6.08
C GLU A 117 26.50 27.93 5.27
N GLY A 118 25.22 28.22 5.04
CA GLY A 118 24.68 29.47 4.55
C GLY A 118 24.66 30.50 5.66
N MET A 119 25.85 30.94 6.06
CA MET A 119 26.13 32.25 6.69
C MET A 119 27.29 32.92 5.98
#